data_AF-A0AAU7CNU8-F1
#
_entry.id   AF-A0AAU7CNU8-F1
#
_cell.length_a   1.000
_cell.length_b   1.000
_cell.length_c   1.000
_cell.angle_alpha   90.00
_cell.angle_beta   90.00
_cell.angle_gamma   90.00
#
_symmetry.space_group_name_H-M   'P 1'
#
loop_
_entity.id
_entity.type
_entity.pdbx_description
1 polymer ?
#
loop_
_entity_poly.entity_id
_entity_poly.type
_entity_poly.pdbx_seq_one_letter_code
_entity_poly.pdbx_strand_id
1 'polypeptide(L)'
;MLKTRIVSTALAAVVMAAGSAGAAGLSKGTPDWKSAGPLSFGPKGVLFLADSQGAAVFAVDTADVQADSAGGPLKVDGIDEKVAALLGTTSKGIVITDLAVNPASGKAYLTVARGKGPDASAVLVRVDRSGKPEIVSLENVPFAKASLPNPPTKERAKNEAITDLAFVDGRVFVAGLSNEEFASRLLSIPYPFADESKEPVSRSTMVPTAGLKPVRRSGRSPLTRSRGSRSCSPPTPAPRWSSFPWLNSSRART
;
A
#
# COMPACT_ATOMS: atom_id res chain seq x y z
N MET A 1 60.65 -2.58 -53.02
CA MET A 1 61.40 -2.13 -51.82
C MET A 1 60.53 -1.09 -51.10
N LEU A 2 59.59 -1.50 -50.25
CA LEU A 2 59.72 -1.71 -48.80
C LEU A 2 60.13 -0.43 -48.02
N LYS A 3 59.17 0.25 -47.40
CA LYS A 3 59.07 0.41 -45.93
C LYS A 3 57.89 1.30 -45.52
N THR A 4 56.78 0.64 -45.20
CA THR A 4 55.64 1.18 -44.46
C THR A 4 56.04 1.32 -42.98
N ARG A 5 55.78 2.48 -42.34
CA ARG A 5 55.82 2.64 -40.89
C ARG A 5 54.42 3.04 -40.42
N ILE A 6 53.68 2.08 -39.90
CA ILE A 6 52.42 2.29 -39.19
C ILE A 6 52.78 2.46 -37.71
N VAL A 7 52.53 3.65 -37.17
CA VAL A 7 52.59 3.93 -35.74
C VAL A 7 51.19 3.64 -35.20
N SER A 8 51.03 2.51 -34.52
CA SER A 8 49.81 2.13 -33.83
C SER A 8 49.79 2.80 -32.45
N THR A 9 49.06 3.90 -32.31
CA THR A 9 48.64 4.43 -31.01
C THR A 9 47.46 3.61 -30.49
N ALA A 10 47.72 2.77 -29.48
CA ALA A 10 46.70 2.04 -28.75
C ALA A 10 45.90 3.02 -27.86
N LEU A 11 44.66 3.31 -28.26
CA LEU A 11 43.69 4.02 -27.45
C LEU A 11 43.13 3.03 -26.41
N ALA A 12 43.61 3.13 -25.16
CA ALA A 12 43.06 2.38 -24.05
C ALA A 12 41.65 2.92 -23.73
N ALA A 13 40.62 2.20 -24.20
CA ALA A 13 39.24 2.44 -23.79
C ALA A 13 39.09 2.00 -22.33
N VAL A 14 39.02 2.97 -21.42
CA VAL A 14 38.51 2.76 -20.07
C VAL A 14 37.03 2.42 -20.20
N VAL A 15 36.71 1.13 -20.15
CA VAL A 15 35.34 0.67 -19.93
C VAL A 15 34.99 1.06 -18.50
N MET A 16 34.28 2.17 -18.31
CA MET A 16 33.52 2.41 -17.10
C MET A 16 32.52 1.26 -16.99
N ALA A 17 32.82 0.29 -16.14
CA ALA A 17 31.80 -0.57 -15.59
C ALA A 17 30.81 0.33 -14.84
N ALA A 18 29.69 0.64 -15.50
CA ALA A 18 28.51 1.12 -14.81
C ALA A 18 28.09 -0.01 -13.87
N GLY A 19 28.66 0.00 -12.65
CA GLY A 19 28.15 -0.82 -11.57
C GLY A 19 26.68 -0.47 -11.45
N SER A 20 25.82 -1.46 -11.66
CA SER A 20 24.45 -1.41 -11.17
C SER A 20 24.58 -1.17 -9.67
N ALA A 21 24.51 0.10 -9.28
CA ALA A 21 24.39 0.51 -7.89
C ALA A 21 23.00 0.02 -7.47
N GLY A 22 22.95 -1.26 -7.10
CA GLY A 22 21.78 -1.97 -6.64
C GLY A 22 21.10 -1.11 -5.61
N ALA A 23 19.77 -1.13 -5.65
CA ALA A 23 18.97 -0.43 -4.67
C ALA A 23 19.51 -0.73 -3.26
N ALA A 24 19.95 0.32 -2.57
CA ALA A 24 20.67 0.18 -1.32
C ALA A 24 19.78 -0.51 -0.28
N GLY A 25 20.35 -1.45 0.49
CA GLY A 25 19.63 -2.13 1.58
C GLY A 25 18.75 -3.31 1.17
N LEU A 26 18.91 -3.87 -0.03
CA LEU A 26 18.21 -5.10 -0.43
C LEU A 26 19.08 -6.35 -0.23
N SER A 27 18.48 -7.43 0.25
CA SER A 27 19.11 -8.74 0.37
C SER A 27 18.44 -9.74 -0.58
N LYS A 28 19.20 -10.70 -1.12
CA LYS A 28 18.62 -11.70 -2.03
C LYS A 28 17.82 -12.74 -1.27
N GLY A 29 16.62 -13.04 -1.75
CA GLY A 29 15.83 -14.18 -1.29
C GLY A 29 14.44 -14.16 -1.91
N THR A 30 13.50 -14.84 -1.26
CA THR A 30 12.11 -14.90 -1.72
C THR A 30 11.23 -14.18 -0.70
N PRO A 31 10.56 -13.07 -1.06
CA PRO A 31 9.66 -12.38 -0.16
C PRO A 31 8.45 -13.27 0.16
N ASP A 32 8.11 -13.38 1.44
CA ASP A 32 6.88 -14.06 1.93
C ASP A 32 5.67 -13.15 1.70
N TRP A 33 5.34 -12.90 0.43
CA TRP A 33 4.24 -12.03 0.00
C TRP A 33 2.94 -12.82 -0.11
N LYS A 34 2.00 -12.56 0.81
CA LYS A 34 0.79 -13.40 0.98
C LYS A 34 -0.42 -12.87 0.25
N SER A 35 -0.60 -11.55 0.23
CA SER A 35 -1.79 -10.90 -0.33
C SER A 35 -1.46 -9.81 -1.32
N ALA A 36 -2.25 -9.76 -2.39
CA ALA A 36 -2.15 -8.74 -3.42
C ALA A 36 -2.72 -7.40 -2.92
N GLY A 37 -1.88 -6.59 -2.28
CA GLY A 37 -2.20 -5.22 -1.85
C GLY A 37 -1.77 -4.14 -2.85
N PRO A 38 -1.88 -2.86 -2.46
CA PRO A 38 -1.41 -1.72 -3.23
C PRO A 38 0.08 -1.81 -3.58
N LEU A 39 0.47 -1.18 -4.70
CA LEU A 39 1.81 -1.21 -5.23
C LEU A 39 2.29 0.18 -5.68
N SER A 40 3.58 0.45 -5.54
CA SER A 40 4.15 1.74 -5.94
C SER A 40 5.59 1.61 -6.38
N PHE A 41 6.03 2.50 -7.28
CA PHE A 41 7.42 2.51 -7.75
C PHE A 41 8.26 3.53 -6.98
N GLY A 42 9.44 3.05 -6.58
CA GLY A 42 10.53 3.85 -6.05
C GLY A 42 11.58 4.22 -7.10
N PRO A 43 12.65 4.88 -6.68
CA PRO A 43 13.76 5.23 -7.54
C PRO A 43 14.42 3.95 -8.09
N LYS A 44 14.99 4.06 -9.29
CA LYS A 44 15.73 2.97 -9.96
C LYS A 44 14.94 1.68 -10.19
N GLY A 45 13.60 1.74 -10.27
CA GLY A 45 12.77 0.57 -10.58
C GLY A 45 12.53 -0.39 -9.41
N VAL A 46 12.76 0.07 -8.17
CA VAL A 46 12.32 -0.64 -6.97
C VAL A 46 10.81 -0.64 -6.91
N LEU A 47 10.21 -1.82 -6.78
CA LEU A 47 8.79 -2.00 -6.64
C LEU A 47 8.45 -2.21 -5.15
N PHE A 48 7.60 -1.35 -4.61
CA PHE A 48 7.01 -1.54 -3.29
C PHE A 48 5.71 -2.32 -3.42
N LEU A 49 5.61 -3.43 -2.68
CA LEU A 49 4.46 -4.30 -2.60
C LEU A 49 3.91 -4.29 -1.17
N ALA A 50 2.65 -3.94 -1.02
CA ALA A 50 1.95 -4.09 0.24
C ALA A 50 1.42 -5.52 0.42
N ASP A 51 1.55 -6.03 1.64
CA ASP A 51 0.94 -7.26 2.09
C ASP A 51 0.04 -6.97 3.30
N SER A 52 -1.26 -6.84 3.06
CA SER A 52 -2.24 -6.56 4.11
C SER A 52 -2.38 -7.74 5.09
N GLN A 53 -2.27 -8.99 4.60
CA GLN A 53 -2.33 -10.18 5.44
C GLN A 53 -1.06 -10.40 6.26
N GLY A 54 0.10 -10.19 5.65
CA GLY A 54 1.40 -10.24 6.31
C GLY A 54 1.70 -9.00 7.16
N ALA A 55 0.87 -7.96 7.07
CA ALA A 55 1.09 -6.65 7.68
C ALA A 55 2.50 -6.12 7.45
N ALA A 56 2.96 -6.18 6.20
CA ALA A 56 4.31 -5.76 5.82
C ALA A 56 4.31 -5.06 4.47
N VAL A 57 5.35 -4.24 4.26
CA VAL A 57 5.71 -3.70 2.95
C VAL A 57 7.00 -4.34 2.51
N PHE A 58 7.02 -4.83 1.28
CA PHE A 58 8.21 -5.37 0.63
C PHE A 58 8.73 -4.37 -0.40
N ALA A 59 10.03 -4.16 -0.45
CA ALA A 59 10.70 -3.45 -1.53
C ALA A 59 11.44 -4.50 -2.36
N VAL A 60 11.15 -4.61 -3.65
CA VAL A 60 11.73 -5.60 -4.55
C VAL A 60 12.42 -4.90 -5.71
N ASP A 61 13.68 -5.25 -5.98
CA ASP A 61 14.35 -4.81 -7.21
C ASP A 61 13.87 -5.65 -8.38
N THR A 62 13.14 -5.02 -9.30
CA THR A 62 12.64 -5.69 -10.51
C THR A 62 13.70 -5.82 -11.60
N ALA A 63 14.86 -5.15 -11.45
CA ALA A 63 15.91 -4.99 -12.45
C ALA A 63 15.44 -4.45 -13.81
N ASP A 64 14.19 -3.98 -13.91
CA ASP A 64 13.55 -3.50 -15.13
C ASP A 64 13.86 -2.01 -15.32
N VAL A 65 15.14 -1.72 -15.57
CA VAL A 65 15.65 -0.34 -15.72
C VAL A 65 15.81 0.08 -17.19
N GLN A 66 15.56 -0.84 -18.11
CA GLN A 66 15.67 -0.59 -19.54
C GLN A 66 14.31 -0.19 -20.13
N ALA A 67 14.28 0.96 -20.81
CA ALA A 67 13.14 1.42 -21.57
C ALA A 67 12.65 0.32 -22.53
N ASP A 68 11.34 0.07 -22.50
CA ASP A 68 10.72 -0.80 -23.49
C ASP A 68 10.87 -0.19 -24.89
N SER A 69 11.10 -1.06 -25.88
CA SER A 69 11.38 -0.64 -27.26
C SER A 69 10.12 -0.17 -27.99
N ALA A 70 8.94 -0.51 -27.48
CA ALA A 70 7.67 -0.04 -28.01
C ALA A 70 7.33 1.36 -27.46
N GLY A 71 7.38 2.36 -28.35
CA GLY A 71 6.93 3.72 -28.06
C GLY A 71 5.40 3.88 -28.17
N GLY A 72 4.84 4.88 -27.48
CA GLY A 72 3.41 5.23 -27.53
C GLY A 72 2.66 5.00 -26.22
N PRO A 73 1.35 5.28 -26.14
CA PRO A 73 0.53 5.01 -24.95
C PRO A 73 0.34 3.50 -24.75
N LEU A 74 0.37 3.03 -23.50
CA LEU A 74 0.03 1.64 -23.18
C LEU A 74 -1.48 1.45 -23.32
N LYS A 75 -1.91 0.68 -24.33
CA LYS A 75 -3.32 0.32 -24.52
C LYS A 75 -3.47 -1.20 -24.49
N VAL A 76 -4.30 -1.70 -23.59
CA VAL A 76 -4.57 -3.12 -23.44
C VAL A 76 -6.06 -3.34 -23.32
N ASP A 77 -6.68 -3.80 -24.40
CA ASP A 77 -8.08 -4.23 -24.37
C ASP A 77 -8.17 -5.61 -23.70
N GLY A 78 -9.19 -5.80 -22.84
CA GLY A 78 -9.47 -7.08 -22.16
C GLY A 78 -8.34 -7.57 -21.23
N ILE A 79 -7.76 -6.68 -20.42
CA ILE A 79 -6.63 -7.05 -19.54
C ILE A 79 -6.98 -8.17 -18.57
N ASP A 80 -8.20 -8.17 -18.04
CA ASP A 80 -8.73 -9.20 -17.13
C ASP A 80 -8.80 -10.56 -17.82
N GLU A 81 -9.27 -10.63 -19.06
CA GLU A 81 -9.32 -11.87 -19.84
C GLU A 81 -7.92 -12.40 -20.15
N LYS A 82 -6.99 -11.53 -20.54
CA LYS A 82 -5.61 -11.92 -20.85
C LYS A 82 -4.87 -12.43 -19.62
N VAL A 83 -5.02 -11.74 -18.49
CA VAL A 83 -4.43 -12.16 -17.21
C VAL A 83 -5.07 -13.45 -16.73
N ALA A 84 -6.40 -13.59 -16.82
CA ALA A 84 -7.09 -14.82 -16.46
C ALA A 84 -6.62 -16.00 -17.30
N ALA A 85 -6.47 -15.82 -18.62
CA ALA A 85 -5.94 -16.83 -19.53
C ALA A 85 -4.51 -17.23 -19.17
N LEU A 86 -3.64 -16.27 -18.86
CA LEU A 86 -2.27 -16.52 -18.41
C LEU A 86 -2.23 -17.31 -17.11
N LEU A 87 -3.18 -17.05 -16.20
CA LEU A 87 -3.28 -17.71 -14.90
C LEU A 87 -4.08 -19.02 -14.94
N GLY A 88 -4.60 -19.45 -16.09
CA GLY A 88 -5.39 -20.66 -16.24
C GLY A 88 -6.76 -20.62 -15.54
N THR A 89 -7.37 -19.43 -15.46
CA THR A 89 -8.65 -19.17 -14.78
C THR A 89 -9.58 -18.34 -15.66
N THR A 90 -10.72 -17.92 -15.11
CA THR A 90 -11.68 -17.00 -15.76
C THR A 90 -11.55 -15.60 -15.17
N SER A 91 -12.02 -14.58 -15.89
CA SER A 91 -12.02 -13.18 -15.42
C SER A 91 -12.73 -13.00 -14.07
N LYS A 92 -13.74 -13.83 -13.78
CA LYS A 92 -14.45 -13.84 -12.48
C LYS A 92 -13.62 -14.42 -11.33
N GLY A 93 -12.63 -15.24 -11.64
CA GLY A 93 -11.75 -15.92 -10.69
C GLY A 93 -10.50 -15.12 -10.33
N ILE A 94 -10.35 -13.91 -10.86
CA ILE A 94 -9.27 -12.99 -10.52
C ILE A 94 -9.82 -11.67 -10.00
N VAL A 95 -9.00 -11.00 -9.20
CA VAL A 95 -9.22 -9.61 -8.80
C VAL A 95 -7.92 -8.88 -9.04
N ILE A 96 -7.94 -7.86 -9.89
CA ILE A 96 -6.82 -6.93 -10.02
C ILE A 96 -6.98 -5.92 -8.89
N THR A 97 -6.04 -5.91 -7.94
CA THR A 97 -6.09 -5.01 -6.79
C THR A 97 -5.58 -3.63 -7.16
N ASP A 98 -4.45 -3.57 -7.86
CA ASP A 98 -3.75 -2.32 -8.13
C ASP A 98 -2.85 -2.41 -9.37
N LEU A 99 -2.47 -1.25 -9.91
CA LEU A 99 -1.60 -1.07 -11.05
C LEU A 99 -0.66 0.12 -10.83
N ALA A 100 0.63 -0.07 -11.13
CA ALA A 100 1.57 1.03 -11.28
C ALA A 100 2.48 0.82 -12.49
N VAL A 101 2.97 1.92 -13.07
CA VAL A 101 3.86 1.89 -14.23
C VAL A 101 5.27 2.15 -13.77
N ASN A 102 6.20 1.31 -14.20
CA ASN A 102 7.62 1.50 -13.96
C ASN A 102 8.08 2.75 -14.74
N PRO A 103 8.59 3.80 -14.05
CA PRO A 103 8.98 5.04 -14.72
C PRO A 103 10.21 4.87 -15.63
N ALA A 104 11.05 3.86 -15.42
CA ALA A 104 12.24 3.60 -16.24
C ALA A 104 11.91 2.81 -17.52
N SER A 105 11.19 1.69 -17.38
CA SER A 105 10.86 0.82 -18.51
C SER A 105 9.58 1.23 -19.26
N GLY A 106 8.65 1.91 -18.58
CA GLY A 106 7.31 2.19 -19.08
C GLY A 106 6.35 0.99 -19.05
N LYS A 107 6.78 -0.15 -18.50
CA LYS A 107 5.92 -1.34 -18.35
C LYS A 107 5.00 -1.20 -17.15
N ALA A 108 3.79 -1.76 -17.24
CA ALA A 108 2.85 -1.76 -16.12
C ALA A 108 3.04 -3.02 -15.27
N TYR A 109 2.90 -2.88 -13.96
CA TYR A 109 2.88 -3.96 -13.00
C TYR A 109 1.54 -3.97 -12.31
N LEU A 110 0.97 -5.16 -12.18
CA LEU A 110 -0.36 -5.44 -11.67
C LEU A 110 -0.23 -6.42 -10.51
N THR A 111 -0.83 -6.09 -9.38
CA THR A 111 -1.04 -7.06 -8.30
C THR A 111 -2.39 -7.72 -8.50
N VAL A 112 -2.39 -9.04 -8.65
CA VAL A 112 -3.57 -9.82 -8.98
C VAL A 112 -3.78 -10.87 -7.89
N ALA A 113 -4.97 -10.91 -7.31
CA ALA A 113 -5.41 -11.99 -6.44
C ALA A 113 -6.11 -13.06 -7.29
N ARG A 114 -5.66 -14.31 -7.20
CA ARG A 114 -6.36 -15.48 -7.73
C ARG A 114 -7.33 -15.99 -6.66
N GLY A 115 -8.63 -15.86 -6.92
CA GLY A 115 -9.70 -16.11 -5.95
C GLY A 115 -10.17 -14.85 -5.22
N LYS A 116 -11.07 -15.03 -4.24
CA LYS A 116 -11.61 -13.95 -3.42
C LYS A 116 -11.54 -14.34 -1.95
N GLY A 117 -11.21 -13.37 -1.10
CA GLY A 117 -11.17 -13.55 0.35
C GLY A 117 -9.76 -13.84 0.89
N PRO A 118 -9.66 -14.30 2.14
CA PRO A 118 -8.39 -14.44 2.86
C PRO A 118 -7.47 -15.52 2.27
N ASP A 119 -8.00 -16.48 1.51
CA ASP A 119 -7.21 -17.55 0.90
C ASP A 119 -6.81 -17.24 -0.55
N ALA A 120 -7.01 -16.00 -1.01
CA ALA A 120 -6.66 -15.61 -2.37
C ALA A 120 -5.14 -15.57 -2.56
N SER A 121 -4.65 -16.24 -3.60
CA SER A 121 -3.22 -16.30 -3.89
C SER A 121 -2.77 -15.04 -4.63
N ALA A 122 -1.78 -14.34 -4.08
CA ALA A 122 -1.20 -13.16 -4.70
C ALA A 122 -0.28 -13.52 -5.87
N VAL A 123 -0.44 -12.84 -7.00
CA VAL A 123 0.39 -12.99 -8.20
C VAL A 123 0.76 -11.60 -8.73
N LEU A 124 2.05 -11.44 -9.04
CA LEU A 124 2.56 -10.24 -9.69
C LEU A 124 2.61 -10.46 -11.19
N VAL A 125 1.94 -9.59 -11.93
CA VAL A 125 1.90 -9.63 -13.40
C VAL A 125 2.52 -8.36 -13.94
N ARG A 126 3.43 -8.50 -14.90
CA ARG A 126 3.97 -7.39 -15.68
C ARG A 126 3.28 -7.36 -17.03
N VAL A 127 3.07 -6.17 -17.57
CA VAL A 127 2.50 -5.94 -18.90
C VAL A 127 3.47 -5.06 -19.66
N ASP A 128 3.98 -5.59 -20.77
CA ASP A 128 4.85 -4.85 -21.66
C ASP A 128 4.10 -3.71 -22.37
N ARG A 129 4.84 -2.82 -23.04
CA ARG A 129 4.25 -1.73 -23.83
C ARG A 129 3.43 -2.22 -25.04
N SER A 130 3.61 -3.47 -25.44
CA SER A 130 2.84 -4.13 -26.50
C SER A 130 1.50 -4.69 -26.00
N GLY A 131 1.24 -4.65 -24.69
CA GLY A 131 0.02 -5.13 -24.06
C GLY A 131 -0.02 -6.63 -23.80
N LYS A 132 1.14 -7.29 -23.73
CA LYS A 132 1.31 -8.70 -23.39
C LYS A 132 1.58 -8.86 -21.88
N PRO A 133 0.71 -9.57 -21.13
CA PRO A 133 0.97 -9.87 -19.74
C PRO A 133 1.93 -11.05 -19.58
N GLU A 134 2.75 -11.00 -18.53
CA GLU A 134 3.69 -12.04 -18.12
C GLU A 134 3.76 -12.14 -16.58
N ILE A 135 3.97 -13.35 -16.06
CA ILE A 135 4.10 -13.57 -14.62
C ILE A 135 5.52 -13.19 -14.19
N VAL A 136 5.64 -12.36 -13.16
CA VAL A 136 6.92 -12.00 -12.56
C VAL A 136 7.21 -12.98 -11.42
N SER A 137 8.30 -13.74 -11.53
CA SER A 137 8.77 -14.57 -10.42
C SER A 137 9.46 -13.71 -9.35
N LEU A 138 9.11 -13.96 -8.09
CA LEU A 138 9.73 -13.33 -6.92
C LEU A 138 10.77 -14.25 -6.26
N GLU A 139 11.17 -15.33 -6.92
CA GLU A 139 12.17 -16.26 -6.39
C GLU A 139 13.59 -15.69 -6.53
N ASN A 140 14.36 -15.67 -5.43
CA ASN A 140 15.75 -15.20 -5.40
C ASN A 140 15.97 -13.76 -5.90
N VAL A 141 15.01 -12.88 -5.64
CA VAL A 141 15.08 -11.47 -6.00
C VAL A 141 15.74 -10.65 -4.87
N PRO A 142 16.43 -9.54 -5.18
CA PRO A 142 16.84 -8.58 -4.15
C PRO A 142 15.59 -7.94 -3.55
N PHE A 143 15.36 -8.14 -2.26
CA PHE A 143 14.24 -7.54 -1.55
C PHE A 143 14.61 -7.04 -0.14
N ALA A 144 13.77 -6.17 0.40
CA ALA A 144 13.78 -5.76 1.79
C ALA A 144 12.34 -5.77 2.31
N LYS A 145 12.18 -5.92 3.63
CA LYS A 145 10.88 -6.00 4.31
C LYS A 145 10.82 -4.96 5.42
N ALA A 146 9.67 -4.30 5.55
CA ALA A 146 9.33 -3.48 6.71
C ALA A 146 7.98 -3.93 7.28
N SER A 147 7.95 -4.35 8.55
CA SER A 147 6.72 -4.76 9.22
C SER A 147 5.93 -3.56 9.74
N LEU A 148 4.59 -3.62 9.66
CA LEU A 148 3.71 -2.59 10.23
C LEU A 148 3.58 -2.79 11.75
N PRO A 149 3.71 -1.73 12.57
CA PRO A 149 3.48 -1.82 14.01
C PRO A 149 1.98 -1.91 14.30
N ASN A 150 1.56 -2.77 15.24
CA ASN A 150 0.17 -2.90 15.69
C ASN A 150 -0.87 -3.09 14.56
N PRO A 151 -0.74 -4.14 13.74
CA PRO A 151 -1.73 -4.42 12.70
C PRO A 151 -3.08 -4.85 13.30
N PRO A 152 -4.18 -4.64 12.57
CA PRO A 152 -5.50 -5.09 13.00
C PRO A 152 -5.55 -6.62 13.13
N THR A 153 -6.18 -7.11 14.19
CA THR A 153 -6.29 -8.55 14.46
C THR A 153 -7.55 -9.19 13.88
N LYS A 154 -8.60 -8.38 13.64
CA LYS A 154 -9.86 -8.81 13.05
C LYS A 154 -9.69 -9.00 11.54
N GLU A 155 -10.14 -10.14 11.03
CA GLU A 155 -9.96 -10.56 9.63
C GLU A 155 -10.45 -9.52 8.60
N ARG A 156 -11.65 -8.96 8.79
CA ARG A 156 -12.15 -7.89 7.93
C ARG A 156 -11.23 -6.67 7.92
N ALA A 157 -10.69 -6.29 9.09
CA ALA A 157 -9.79 -5.16 9.22
C ALA A 157 -8.37 -5.48 8.74
N LYS A 158 -7.96 -6.76 8.71
CA LYS A 158 -6.67 -7.18 8.13
C LYS A 158 -6.59 -6.88 6.64
N ASN A 159 -7.67 -7.10 5.90
CA ASN A 159 -7.70 -6.76 4.47
C ASN A 159 -7.55 -5.25 4.23
N GLU A 160 -7.96 -4.45 5.20
CA GLU A 160 -7.86 -2.99 5.20
C GLU A 160 -6.65 -2.49 6.02
N ALA A 161 -5.71 -3.37 6.40
CA ALA A 161 -4.50 -3.01 7.15
C ALA A 161 -3.57 -2.10 6.34
N ILE A 162 -3.55 -2.30 5.02
CA ILE A 162 -2.89 -1.43 4.06
C ILE A 162 -3.90 -1.16 2.94
N THR A 163 -4.36 0.09 2.84
CA THR A 163 -5.31 0.53 1.83
C THR A 163 -4.65 1.24 0.67
N ASP A 164 -3.53 1.94 0.94
CA ASP A 164 -2.80 2.70 -0.07
C ASP A 164 -1.32 2.80 0.28
N LEU A 165 -0.48 2.93 -0.75
CA LEU A 165 0.96 2.99 -0.64
C LEU A 165 1.54 3.96 -1.68
N ALA A 166 2.37 4.90 -1.22
CA ALA A 166 3.05 5.85 -2.10
C ALA A 166 4.51 6.06 -1.68
N PHE A 167 5.41 6.13 -2.65
CA PHE A 167 6.80 6.53 -2.41
C PHE A 167 7.02 8.01 -2.76
N VAL A 168 7.50 8.80 -1.81
CA VAL A 168 7.82 10.22 -1.99
C VAL A 168 9.07 10.58 -1.17
N ASP A 169 10.03 11.29 -1.77
CA ASP A 169 11.20 11.86 -1.11
C ASP A 169 12.00 10.89 -0.22
N GLY A 170 12.24 9.66 -0.68
CA GLY A 170 13.01 8.67 0.08
C GLY A 170 12.22 7.96 1.18
N ARG A 171 10.88 8.14 1.22
CA ARG A 171 10.00 7.54 2.23
C ARG A 171 8.83 6.85 1.57
N VAL A 172 8.44 5.72 2.14
CA VAL A 172 7.20 5.01 1.79
C VAL A 172 6.12 5.44 2.77
N PHE A 173 5.05 6.02 2.24
CA PHE A 173 3.85 6.34 2.97
C PHE A 173 2.86 5.20 2.85
N VAL A 174 2.37 4.72 3.99
CA VAL A 174 1.43 3.59 4.07
C VAL A 174 0.20 4.06 4.81
N ALA A 175 -0.95 4.01 4.15
CA ALA A 175 -2.24 4.26 4.78
C ALA A 175 -2.95 2.95 5.07
N GLY A 176 -3.66 2.88 6.20
CA GLY A 176 -4.52 1.74 6.48
C GLY A 176 -5.06 1.72 7.91
N LEU A 177 -5.75 0.63 8.25
CA LEU A 177 -6.32 0.46 9.59
C LEU A 177 -5.28 0.00 10.61
N SER A 178 -5.50 0.41 11.86
CA SER A 178 -4.72 -0.02 13.01
C SER A 178 -5.63 -0.35 14.20
N ASN A 179 -5.10 -1.06 15.18
CA ASN A 179 -5.83 -1.44 16.40
C ASN A 179 -5.58 -0.46 17.57
N GLU A 180 -5.15 0.76 17.26
CA GLU A 180 -4.94 1.84 18.23
C GLU A 180 -6.22 2.67 18.43
N GLU A 181 -6.17 3.70 19.28
CA GLU A 181 -7.31 4.59 19.58
C GLU A 181 -7.90 5.25 18.31
N PHE A 182 -7.06 5.46 17.30
CA PHE A 182 -7.48 5.81 15.95
C PHE A 182 -7.48 4.58 15.05
N ALA A 183 -8.66 4.22 14.56
CA ALA A 183 -8.84 3.07 13.67
C ALA A 183 -8.07 3.22 12.36
N SER A 184 -7.73 4.44 11.93
CA SER A 184 -6.98 4.74 10.70
C SER A 184 -5.64 5.39 11.02
N ARG A 185 -4.60 5.03 10.26
CA ARG A 185 -3.24 5.51 10.48
C ARG A 185 -2.51 5.72 9.16
N LEU A 186 -1.67 6.76 9.15
CA LEU A 186 -0.69 7.02 8.09
C LEU A 186 0.71 6.82 8.67
N LEU A 187 1.48 5.91 8.08
CA LEU A 187 2.86 5.63 8.45
C LEU A 187 3.79 6.20 7.39
N SER A 188 4.94 6.72 7.84
CA SER A 188 6.02 7.13 6.95
C SER A 188 7.28 6.35 7.29
N ILE A 189 7.63 5.39 6.44
CA ILE A 189 8.76 4.48 6.59
C ILE A 189 9.93 5.00 5.73
N PRO A 190 11.10 5.29 6.32
CA PRO A 190 12.27 5.68 5.53
C PRO A 190 12.74 4.51 4.66
N TYR A 191 13.19 4.80 3.43
CA TYR A 191 13.83 3.84 2.54
C TYR A 191 15.28 4.29 2.26
N PRO A 192 16.29 3.39 2.35
CA PRO A 192 16.21 1.95 2.65
C PRO A 192 15.64 1.63 4.03
N PHE A 193 14.96 0.49 4.15
CA PHE A 193 14.38 0.08 5.43
C PHE A 193 15.49 -0.16 6.45
N ALA A 194 15.42 0.53 7.58
CA ALA A 194 16.31 0.26 8.71
C ALA A 194 15.93 -1.07 9.34
N ASP A 195 16.93 -1.83 9.82
CA ASP A 195 16.70 -3.02 10.63
C ASP A 195 15.75 -2.67 11.79
N GLU A 196 14.78 -3.57 12.05
CA GLU A 196 13.56 -3.38 12.86
C GLU A 196 13.76 -3.01 14.36
N SER A 197 14.82 -2.30 14.73
CA SER A 197 15.15 -2.03 16.13
C SER A 197 15.25 -0.57 16.59
N LYS A 198 15.44 0.48 15.75
CA LYS A 198 15.76 1.82 16.33
C LYS A 198 15.34 3.13 15.63
N GLU A 199 14.48 3.17 14.63
CA GLU A 199 13.95 4.45 14.12
C GLU A 199 12.43 4.54 14.37
N PRO A 200 11.93 5.61 15.02
CA PRO A 200 10.50 5.77 15.21
C PRO A 200 9.86 5.99 13.84
N VAL A 201 9.06 5.03 13.40
CA VAL A 201 8.08 5.26 12.33
C VAL A 201 7.33 6.53 12.70
N SER A 202 7.57 7.61 11.94
CA SER A 202 7.11 8.94 12.35
C SER A 202 5.59 8.93 12.36
N ARG A 203 5.03 8.97 13.57
CA ARG A 203 3.60 8.94 13.81
C ARG A 203 3.09 10.35 13.59
N SER A 204 2.49 10.62 12.44
CA SER A 204 1.67 11.81 12.29
C SER A 204 0.31 11.52 12.91
N THR A 205 0.24 11.56 14.23
CA THR A 205 -1.06 11.69 14.91
C THR A 205 -1.50 13.12 14.71
N MET A 206 -2.57 13.31 13.93
CA MET A 206 -3.26 14.59 13.86
C MET A 206 -3.77 14.90 15.27
N VAL A 207 -3.07 15.78 15.99
CA VAL A 207 -3.48 16.24 17.31
C VAL A 207 -4.79 17.02 17.12
N PRO A 208 -5.93 16.57 17.70
CA PRO A 208 -7.10 17.43 17.74
C PRO A 208 -6.70 18.68 18.53
N THR A 209 -6.80 19.85 17.92
CA THR A 209 -6.54 21.13 18.58
C THR A 209 -7.60 21.33 19.66
N ALA A 210 -7.34 20.78 20.84
CA ALA A 210 -8.17 20.90 22.01
C ALA A 210 -7.95 22.29 22.62
N GLY A 211 -8.94 23.17 22.44
CA GLY A 211 -9.30 24.19 23.42
C GLY A 211 -8.33 25.35 23.57
N LEU A 212 -8.45 26.33 22.68
CA LEU A 212 -8.12 27.72 23.03
C LEU A 212 -8.93 28.10 24.29
N LYS A 213 -8.24 28.17 25.44
CA LYS A 213 -8.80 28.73 26.67
C LYS A 213 -9.24 30.17 26.41
N PRO A 214 -10.48 30.58 26.75
CA PRO A 214 -10.87 31.95 26.60
C PRO A 214 -10.10 32.83 27.59
N VAL A 215 -9.39 33.82 27.05
CA VAL A 215 -8.79 34.93 27.79
C VAL A 215 -9.89 35.64 28.60
N ARG A 216 -9.81 35.53 29.93
CA ARG A 216 -10.70 36.26 30.86
C ARG A 216 -10.27 37.72 30.88
N ARG A 217 -11.02 38.58 30.19
CA ARG A 217 -10.85 40.03 30.24
C ARG A 217 -11.45 40.58 31.54
N SER A 218 -10.71 41.51 32.12
CA SER A 218 -10.85 42.21 33.40
C SER A 218 -12.22 42.84 33.73
N GLY A 219 -12.58 42.77 35.01
CA GLY A 219 -13.03 43.94 35.80
C GLY A 219 -14.49 44.42 35.67
N ARG A 220 -15.35 44.01 36.62
CA ARG A 220 -16.29 44.90 37.32
C ARG A 220 -16.86 44.22 38.58
N SER A 221 -16.77 44.93 39.69
CA SER A 221 -17.28 44.59 41.03
C SER A 221 -18.82 44.64 41.11
N PRO A 222 -19.42 44.08 42.19
CA PRO A 222 -20.75 43.46 42.16
C PRO A 222 -21.88 44.43 42.51
N LEU A 223 -23.05 44.22 41.91
CA LEU A 223 -24.31 44.77 42.39
C LEU A 223 -25.22 43.63 42.84
N THR A 224 -25.53 43.69 44.13
CA THR A 224 -26.49 42.89 44.86
C THR A 224 -27.91 43.15 44.34
N ARG A 225 -28.66 42.09 44.00
CA ARG A 225 -30.13 42.14 44.11
C ARG A 225 -30.73 40.77 44.39
N SER A 226 -31.73 40.83 45.25
CA SER A 226 -32.38 39.82 46.06
C SER A 226 -33.30 38.83 45.31
N ARG A 227 -33.41 37.64 45.92
CA ARG A 227 -34.59 36.76 46.08
C ARG A 227 -35.47 36.46 44.85
N GLY A 228 -35.56 35.17 44.53
CA GLY A 228 -36.63 34.60 43.72
C GLY A 228 -36.54 33.08 43.64
N SER A 229 -36.82 32.39 44.74
CA SER A 229 -37.00 30.94 44.77
C SER A 229 -38.25 30.54 43.99
N ARG A 230 -38.08 29.79 42.89
CA ARG A 230 -39.15 28.93 42.37
C ARG A 230 -38.57 27.55 42.05
N SER A 231 -38.97 26.62 42.90
CA SER A 231 -38.95 25.18 42.69
C SER A 231 -39.82 24.78 41.51
N CYS A 232 -39.27 23.99 40.58
CA CYS A 232 -40.06 23.12 39.71
C CYS A 232 -39.46 21.72 39.80
N SER A 233 -40.23 20.83 40.43
CA SER A 233 -39.99 19.38 40.56
C SER A 233 -40.06 18.67 39.19
N PRO A 234 -39.53 17.44 39.06
CA PRO A 234 -39.35 16.75 37.79
C PRO A 234 -40.61 15.93 37.41
N PRO A 235 -40.84 15.63 36.11
CA PRO A 235 -41.77 14.58 35.73
C PRO A 235 -41.06 13.21 35.63
N THR A 236 -41.73 12.22 36.20
CA THR A 236 -41.46 10.78 36.34
C THR A 236 -41.44 9.99 35.01
N PRO A 237 -40.91 8.75 34.99
CA PRO A 237 -40.67 7.97 33.77
C PRO A 237 -41.75 6.90 33.45
N ALA A 238 -41.60 6.28 32.25
CA ALA A 238 -42.16 4.99 31.76
C ALA A 238 -43.46 5.08 30.89
N PRO A 239 -43.78 4.13 29.96
CA PRO A 239 -43.42 2.72 30.02
C PRO A 239 -42.94 1.98 28.75
N ARG A 240 -42.23 0.90 29.08
CA ARG A 240 -41.84 -0.30 28.33
C ARG A 240 -43.03 -0.98 27.65
N TRP A 241 -42.92 -1.27 26.34
CA TRP A 241 -43.81 -2.19 25.64
C TRP A 241 -43.05 -3.46 25.27
N SER A 242 -43.52 -4.55 25.85
CA SER A 242 -43.15 -5.93 25.60
C SER A 242 -43.75 -6.46 24.29
N SER A 243 -42.96 -7.29 23.60
CA SER A 243 -43.33 -8.59 23.02
C SER A 243 -44.73 -8.77 22.41
N PHE A 244 -44.81 -9.09 21.11
CA PHE A 244 -45.75 -10.10 20.60
C PHE A 244 -45.21 -10.79 19.31
N PRO A 245 -45.27 -12.14 19.22
CA PRO A 245 -44.79 -12.93 18.09
C PRO A 245 -45.93 -13.25 17.10
N TRP A 246 -45.64 -13.37 15.80
CA TRP A 246 -46.52 -14.09 14.86
C TRP A 246 -45.73 -14.90 13.84
N LEU A 247 -46.13 -16.17 13.79
CA LEU A 247 -45.80 -17.24 12.85
C LEU A 247 -46.55 -16.98 11.51
N ASN A 248 -45.98 -17.34 10.35
CA ASN A 248 -46.46 -18.49 9.54
C ASN A 248 -46.00 -18.47 8.06
N SER A 249 -45.52 -19.65 7.65
CA SER A 249 -45.59 -20.32 6.33
C SER A 249 -45.31 -19.61 5.00
N SER A 250 -44.33 -20.16 4.26
CA SER A 250 -44.62 -20.78 2.95
C SER A 250 -43.56 -21.81 2.59
N ARG A 251 -43.96 -23.10 2.61
CA ARG A 251 -43.17 -24.25 2.14
C ARG A 251 -43.54 -24.54 0.68
N ALA A 252 -42.50 -24.95 -0.04
CA ALA A 252 -42.43 -25.65 -1.32
C ALA A 252 -43.71 -26.28 -1.89
N ARG A 253 -43.83 -26.18 -3.22
CA ARG A 253 -44.57 -27.14 -4.04
C ARG A 253 -43.66 -27.60 -5.17
N THR A 254 -43.61 -28.92 -5.30
CA THR A 254 -43.17 -29.75 -6.45
C THR A 254 -43.70 -29.27 -7.77
#